data_AF-A0A8K0WGY5-F1
#
_entry.id   AF-A0A8K0WGY5-F1
#
_cell.length_a   1.000
_cell.length_b   1.000
_cell.length_c   1.000
_cell.angle_alpha   90.00
_cell.angle_beta   90.00
_cell.angle_gamma   90.00
#
_symmetry.space_group_name_H-M   'P 1'
#
loop_
_entity.id
_entity.type
_entity.pdbx_description
1 polymer ?
#
loop_
_entity_poly.entity_id
_entity_poly.type
_entity_poly.pdbx_seq_one_letter_code
_entity_poly.pdbx_strand_id
1 'polypeptide(L)'
;MGVSRACRPCRIAKTRCDLHRPTCSHCSKRNTFCEGYTPDAEYLFRSENETARVNSRRSRRSLTHTKISSPVLFKLEDRSLDIFYAEWVRNPYHQNKGPGYLDLLPSMKARAAPRSALSLAVEAFALANAGDLLSNKGKLSHLARAKYGAALSAVSTAIINGSFTADDSTLMAILTIDMFEVVFMVREEPLKLHCNAIEYLLTSKGTEQMGLSSTSAIYRMANHRLQVRQLGLGLNPLPVQLASIDILDPSIPSQCLVGIQLRAQQTITLSRNLLSEGSFSRTTWDQLSSLLSRIYHHLDELEKWNINLPVFWKPKRIDLAEHEHVVHNLIANSLPFTPHVWIYEDPWLAHQMAFFYQGHIVLRTALLDILDAMKHYG
;
A
#
# COMPACT_ATOMS: atom_id res chain seq x y z
N MET A 1 26.55 47.02 -21.39
CA MET A 1 27.87 46.88 -22.06
C MET A 1 28.94 47.32 -21.06
N GLY A 2 29.90 46.47 -20.73
CA GLY A 2 30.95 46.79 -19.75
C GLY A 2 32.00 47.75 -20.31
N VAL A 3 32.43 48.73 -19.52
CA VAL A 3 33.50 49.67 -19.91
C VAL A 3 34.84 48.91 -19.85
N SER A 4 35.59 48.92 -20.96
CA SER A 4 36.87 48.20 -21.06
C SER A 4 37.97 48.86 -20.22
N ARG A 5 38.69 48.07 -19.42
CA ARG A 5 39.81 48.54 -18.58
C ARG A 5 41.10 48.85 -19.35
N ALA A 6 41.13 48.67 -20.67
CA ALA A 6 42.29 48.94 -21.51
C ALA A 6 42.72 50.42 -21.44
N CYS A 7 44.03 50.68 -21.59
CA CYS A 7 44.57 52.03 -21.73
C CYS A 7 43.99 52.74 -22.97
N ARG A 8 44.00 54.06 -22.98
CA ARG A 8 43.34 54.87 -24.02
C ARG A 8 43.81 54.52 -25.45
N PRO A 9 45.12 54.38 -25.75
CA PRO A 9 45.56 54.03 -27.10
C PRO A 9 45.05 52.66 -27.56
N CYS A 10 45.09 51.64 -26.69
CA CYS A 10 44.58 50.30 -27.02
C CYS A 10 43.06 50.30 -27.21
N ARG A 11 42.32 51.13 -26.46
CA ARG A 11 40.86 51.27 -26.60
C ARG A 11 40.49 51.91 -27.93
N ILE A 12 41.19 52.96 -28.34
CA ILE A 12 41.02 53.62 -29.65
C ILE A 12 41.36 52.64 -30.77
N ALA A 13 42.48 51.91 -30.64
CA ALA A 13 42.89 50.90 -31.61
C ALA A 13 42.02 49.63 -31.59
N LYS A 14 41.06 49.51 -30.66
CA LYS A 14 40.23 48.31 -30.41
C LYS A 14 41.05 47.01 -30.28
N THR A 15 42.27 47.11 -29.75
CA THR A 15 43.15 45.97 -29.51
C THR A 15 43.15 45.58 -28.03
N ARG A 16 43.40 44.30 -27.75
CA ARG A 16 43.49 43.80 -26.36
C ARG A 16 44.70 44.42 -25.66
N CYS A 17 44.45 45.02 -24.49
CA CYS A 17 45.48 45.59 -23.63
C CYS A 17 45.84 44.58 -22.53
N ASP A 18 47.13 44.43 -22.25
CA ASP A 18 47.72 43.53 -21.25
C ASP A 18 47.82 44.15 -19.86
N LEU A 19 47.44 45.43 -19.69
CA LEU A 19 47.32 46.12 -18.40
C LEU A 19 48.63 46.27 -17.59
N HIS A 20 49.79 45.99 -18.18
CA HIS A 20 51.09 46.11 -17.51
C HIS A 20 51.40 47.57 -17.12
N ARG A 21 52.09 47.78 -15.99
CA ARG A 21 52.46 49.10 -15.44
C ARG A 21 53.99 49.23 -15.42
N PRO A 22 54.56 50.42 -15.68
CA PRO A 22 53.90 51.71 -15.91
C PRO A 22 53.29 51.89 -17.31
N THR A 23 53.71 51.11 -18.30
CA THR A 23 53.21 51.16 -19.69
C THR A 23 52.87 49.76 -20.21
N CYS A 24 51.80 49.61 -20.98
CA CYS A 24 51.41 48.32 -21.55
C CYS A 24 52.39 47.86 -22.65
N SER A 25 52.53 46.55 -22.84
CA SER A 25 53.52 45.99 -23.79
C SER A 25 53.19 46.38 -25.24
N HIS A 26 51.92 46.57 -25.55
CA HIS A 26 51.47 46.95 -26.89
C HIS A 26 51.82 48.40 -27.26
N CYS A 27 51.68 49.34 -26.31
CA CYS A 27 52.09 50.73 -26.51
C CYS A 27 53.63 50.86 -26.57
N SER A 28 54.35 50.09 -25.74
CA SER A 28 55.82 50.04 -25.76
C SER A 28 56.34 49.58 -27.13
N LYS A 29 55.82 48.46 -27.66
CA LYS A 29 56.22 47.95 -28.99
C LYS A 29 55.88 48.89 -30.15
N ARG A 30 54.81 49.68 -30.02
CA ARG A 30 54.38 50.67 -31.03
C ARG A 30 55.07 52.03 -30.87
N ASN A 31 56.01 52.13 -29.93
CA ASN A 31 56.66 53.39 -29.55
C ASN A 31 55.66 54.55 -29.35
N THR A 32 54.49 54.23 -28.76
CA THR A 32 53.38 55.18 -28.56
C THR A 32 53.26 55.47 -27.07
N PHE A 33 53.13 56.76 -26.72
CA PHE A 33 52.97 57.17 -25.32
C PHE A 33 51.70 56.58 -24.70
N CYS A 34 51.86 55.86 -23.59
CA CYS A 34 50.77 55.22 -22.88
C CYS A 34 50.28 56.15 -21.76
N GLU A 35 49.11 56.77 -21.96
CA GLU A 35 48.47 57.68 -20.98
C GLU A 35 47.99 56.99 -19.68
N GLY A 36 48.34 55.71 -19.47
CA GLY A 36 47.93 54.94 -18.30
C GLY A 36 46.49 54.42 -18.35
N TYR A 37 45.96 54.06 -17.18
CA TYR A 37 44.64 53.46 -16.98
C TYR A 37 43.79 54.37 -16.12
N THR A 38 42.50 54.54 -16.46
CA THR A 38 41.54 55.27 -15.63
C THR A 38 41.42 54.61 -14.25
N PRO A 39 41.54 55.35 -13.13
CA PRO A 39 41.36 54.79 -11.80
C PRO A 39 39.94 54.25 -11.62
N ASP A 40 39.79 53.17 -10.85
CA ASP A 40 38.51 52.48 -10.67
C ASP A 40 37.41 53.33 -9.98
N ALA A 41 37.71 54.57 -9.58
CA ALA A 41 36.79 55.48 -8.89
C ALA A 41 35.81 56.23 -9.81
N GLU A 42 35.97 56.15 -11.15
CA GLU A 42 35.13 56.89 -12.11
C GLU A 42 33.97 56.07 -12.71
N TYR A 43 33.74 54.83 -12.26
CA TYR A 43 32.59 54.04 -12.70
C TYR A 43 31.30 54.53 -12.03
N LEU A 44 30.57 55.41 -12.71
CA LEU A 44 29.18 55.71 -12.36
C LEU A 44 28.30 54.47 -12.61
N PHE A 45 27.87 53.81 -11.53
CA PHE A 45 26.83 52.78 -11.60
C PHE A 45 25.50 53.41 -12.02
N ARG A 46 25.14 53.27 -13.30
CA ARG A 46 23.79 53.61 -13.77
C ARG A 46 22.81 52.50 -13.35
N SER A 47 21.79 52.87 -12.59
CA SER A 47 20.69 51.96 -12.23
C SER A 47 19.84 51.67 -13.47
N GLU A 48 19.84 50.41 -13.91
CA GLU A 48 19.02 49.87 -15.00
C GLU A 48 17.60 49.49 -14.54
N ASN A 49 17.21 49.82 -13.30
CA ASN A 49 15.95 49.41 -12.70
C ASN A 49 14.73 49.97 -13.47
N GLU A 50 14.85 51.18 -14.03
CA GLU A 50 13.77 51.81 -14.79
C GLU A 50 13.62 51.20 -16.18
N THR A 51 14.73 50.92 -16.88
CA THR A 51 14.74 50.21 -18.16
C THR A 51 14.20 48.79 -18.02
N ALA A 52 14.58 48.09 -16.94
CA ALA A 52 14.02 46.77 -16.61
C ALA A 52 12.51 46.84 -16.32
N ARG A 53 12.03 47.85 -15.58
CA ARG A 53 10.59 48.06 -15.33
C ARG A 53 9.82 48.29 -16.63
N VAL A 54 10.31 49.14 -17.53
CA VAL A 54 9.66 49.44 -18.82
C VAL A 54 9.65 48.20 -19.73
N ASN A 55 10.75 47.46 -19.82
CA ASN A 55 10.82 46.21 -20.60
C ASN A 55 9.89 45.13 -20.03
N SER A 56 9.77 45.02 -18.70
CA SER A 56 8.80 44.11 -18.07
C SER A 56 7.34 44.48 -18.40
N ARG A 57 7.04 45.77 -18.53
CA ARG A 57 5.70 46.27 -18.88
C ARG A 57 5.39 46.02 -20.36
N ARG A 58 6.38 46.18 -21.25
CA ARG A 58 6.26 45.84 -22.68
C ARG A 58 6.10 44.34 -22.92
N SER A 59 6.90 43.50 -22.25
CA SER A 59 6.76 42.03 -22.27
C SER A 59 5.36 41.59 -21.83
N ARG A 60 4.85 42.14 -20.71
CA ARG A 60 3.48 41.84 -20.22
C ARG A 60 2.37 42.27 -21.19
N ARG A 61 2.56 43.35 -21.96
CA ARG A 61 1.62 43.77 -23.01
C ARG A 61 1.72 42.93 -24.29
N SER A 62 2.86 42.28 -24.55
CA SER A 62 3.02 41.36 -25.69
C SER A 62 2.46 39.97 -25.41
N LEU A 63 2.25 39.61 -24.14
CA LEU A 63 1.71 38.32 -23.68
C LEU A 63 0.18 38.22 -23.78
N THR A 64 -0.52 39.26 -24.22
CA THR A 64 -1.98 39.25 -24.35
C THR A 64 -2.50 38.59 -25.64
N HIS A 65 -1.60 38.13 -26.54
CA HIS A 65 -2.00 37.52 -27.82
C HIS A 65 -1.51 36.10 -28.09
N THR A 66 -0.70 35.51 -27.21
CA THR A 66 -0.45 34.06 -27.24
C THR A 66 -1.48 33.39 -26.34
N LYS A 67 -2.55 32.85 -26.94
CA LYS A 67 -3.39 31.83 -26.28
C LYS A 67 -2.50 30.61 -26.00
N ILE A 68 -1.82 30.62 -24.86
CA ILE A 68 -1.34 29.39 -24.25
C ILE A 68 -2.62 28.60 -23.98
N SER A 69 -2.84 27.49 -24.70
CA SER A 69 -3.90 26.55 -24.33
C SER A 69 -3.81 26.34 -22.83
N SER A 70 -4.93 26.53 -22.13
CA SER A 70 -4.99 26.25 -20.69
C SER A 70 -4.28 24.93 -20.42
N PRO A 71 -3.35 24.84 -19.44
CA PRO A 71 -2.75 23.55 -19.10
C PRO A 71 -3.90 22.56 -18.94
N VAL A 72 -3.80 21.38 -19.59
CA VAL A 72 -4.84 20.35 -19.56
C VAL A 72 -5.23 20.16 -18.09
N LEU A 73 -6.37 20.73 -17.71
CA LEU A 73 -6.83 20.71 -16.34
C LEU A 73 -7.45 19.33 -16.17
N PHE A 74 -6.61 18.33 -15.93
CA PHE A 74 -7.09 17.01 -15.55
C PHE A 74 -8.01 17.18 -14.34
N LYS A 75 -9.19 16.57 -14.39
CA LYS A 75 -10.11 16.62 -13.26
C LYS A 75 -9.42 16.01 -12.05
N LEU A 76 -9.68 16.57 -10.88
CA LEU A 76 -9.07 16.11 -9.63
C LEU A 76 -9.35 14.62 -9.40
N GLU A 77 -10.54 14.18 -9.80
CA GLU A 77 -10.99 12.80 -9.76
C GLU A 77 -10.11 11.88 -10.63
N ASP A 78 -9.80 12.28 -11.86
CA ASP A 78 -8.99 11.49 -12.79
C ASP A 78 -7.57 11.33 -12.25
N ARG A 79 -6.95 12.43 -11.78
CA ARG A 79 -5.63 12.38 -11.15
C ARG A 79 -5.60 11.53 -9.89
N SER A 80 -6.65 11.60 -9.08
CA SER A 80 -6.74 10.81 -7.86
C SER A 80 -6.80 9.31 -8.17
N LEU A 81 -7.54 8.93 -9.22
CA LEU A 81 -7.61 7.57 -9.71
C LEU A 81 -6.25 7.09 -10.26
N ASP A 82 -5.57 7.91 -11.05
CA ASP A 82 -4.25 7.58 -11.60
C ASP A 82 -3.23 7.31 -10.48
N ILE A 83 -3.20 8.16 -9.45
CA ILE A 83 -2.36 7.98 -8.27
C ILE A 83 -2.72 6.67 -7.55
N PHE A 84 -4.00 6.44 -7.29
CA PHE A 84 -4.48 5.22 -6.64
C PHE A 84 -4.06 3.96 -7.39
N TYR A 85 -4.24 3.93 -8.71
CA TYR A 85 -3.85 2.79 -9.53
C TYR A 85 -2.34 2.60 -9.55
N ALA A 86 -1.55 3.67 -9.66
CA ALA A 86 -0.10 3.56 -9.65
C ALA A 86 0.46 3.02 -8.32
N GLU A 87 -0.16 3.36 -7.19
CA GLU A 87 0.33 2.98 -5.86
C GLU A 87 -0.21 1.63 -5.37
N TRP A 88 -1.49 1.34 -5.65
CA TRP A 88 -2.19 0.18 -5.08
C TRP A 88 -2.38 -0.96 -6.06
N VAL A 89 -2.45 -0.67 -7.37
CA VAL A 89 -2.67 -1.69 -8.39
C VAL A 89 -1.32 -2.13 -8.97
N ARG A 90 -0.73 -3.15 -8.35
CA ARG A 90 0.46 -3.80 -8.92
C ARG A 90 0.05 -4.76 -10.03
N ASN A 91 0.56 -4.53 -11.24
CA ASN A 91 0.46 -5.49 -12.33
C ASN A 91 1.36 -6.71 -12.02
N PRO A 92 0.85 -7.96 -12.11
CA PRO A 92 1.65 -9.18 -11.95
C PRO A 92 2.58 -9.39 -13.16
N TYR A 93 3.54 -8.48 -13.40
CA TYR A 93 4.42 -8.56 -14.57
C TYR A 93 5.55 -9.60 -14.43
N HIS A 94 5.59 -10.38 -13.34
CA HIS A 94 6.57 -11.45 -13.19
C HIS A 94 5.89 -12.73 -12.70
N GLN A 95 6.32 -13.86 -13.28
CA GLN A 95 5.82 -15.23 -13.09
C GLN A 95 5.80 -15.73 -11.63
N ASN A 96 6.32 -14.95 -10.67
CA ASN A 96 6.45 -15.31 -9.26
C ASN A 96 5.77 -14.32 -8.28
N LYS A 97 4.93 -13.37 -8.75
CA LYS A 97 4.19 -12.47 -7.85
C LYS A 97 2.81 -13.02 -7.53
N GLY A 98 2.43 -12.95 -6.25
CA GLY A 98 1.21 -13.57 -5.71
C GLY A 98 -0.09 -13.14 -6.39
N PRO A 99 -1.17 -13.93 -6.24
CA PRO A 99 -2.47 -13.67 -6.85
C PRO A 99 -3.17 -12.50 -6.15
N GLY A 100 -2.73 -11.28 -6.46
CA GLY A 100 -3.46 -10.07 -6.14
C GLY A 100 -4.85 -10.06 -6.81
N TYR A 101 -5.69 -9.12 -6.40
CA TYR A 101 -7.03 -8.94 -6.97
C TYR A 101 -7.30 -7.49 -7.42
N LEU A 102 -6.44 -6.55 -7.02
CA LEU A 102 -6.61 -5.12 -7.30
C LEU A 102 -6.30 -4.77 -8.76
N ASP A 103 -5.61 -5.64 -9.50
CA ASP A 103 -5.43 -5.56 -10.96
C ASP A 103 -6.74 -5.60 -11.74
N LEU A 104 -7.79 -6.18 -11.15
CA LEU A 104 -9.12 -6.19 -11.73
C LEU A 104 -9.84 -4.84 -11.61
N LEU A 105 -9.47 -4.00 -10.62
CA LEU A 105 -10.19 -2.76 -10.29
C LEU A 105 -10.32 -1.78 -11.46
N PRO A 106 -9.27 -1.46 -12.25
CA PRO A 106 -9.42 -0.54 -13.37
C PRO A 106 -10.48 -1.00 -14.37
N SER A 107 -10.44 -2.29 -14.74
CA SER A 107 -11.39 -2.88 -15.69
C SER A 107 -12.82 -2.95 -15.15
N MET A 108 -12.97 -3.23 -13.85
CA MET A 108 -14.28 -3.33 -13.21
C MET A 108 -14.88 -1.93 -13.00
N LYS A 109 -14.08 -0.95 -12.56
CA LYS A 109 -14.48 0.46 -12.43
C LYS A 109 -14.96 1.03 -13.76
N ALA A 110 -14.25 0.75 -14.86
CA ALA A 110 -14.61 1.25 -16.19
C ALA A 110 -15.96 0.70 -16.69
N ARG A 111 -16.33 -0.51 -16.28
CA ARG A 111 -17.62 -1.14 -16.61
C ARG A 111 -18.74 -0.81 -15.63
N ALA A 112 -18.40 -0.34 -14.43
CA ALA A 112 -19.36 -0.06 -13.38
C ALA A 112 -20.23 1.15 -13.73
N ALA A 113 -21.53 1.07 -13.42
CA ALA A 113 -22.43 2.20 -13.59
C ALA A 113 -21.94 3.41 -12.76
N PRO A 114 -22.09 4.65 -13.26
CA PRO A 114 -21.79 5.84 -12.47
C PRO A 114 -22.56 5.81 -11.16
N ARG A 115 -21.89 6.18 -10.06
CA ARG A 115 -22.49 6.18 -8.71
C ARG A 115 -22.96 4.82 -8.18
N SER A 116 -22.58 3.71 -8.83
CA SER A 116 -22.68 2.38 -8.22
C SER A 116 -21.82 2.28 -6.95
N ALA A 117 -22.10 1.29 -6.10
CA ALA A 117 -21.31 1.02 -4.90
C ALA A 117 -19.81 0.89 -5.22
N LEU A 118 -19.45 0.11 -6.25
CA LEU A 118 -18.08 -0.05 -6.69
C LEU A 118 -17.45 1.28 -7.15
N SER A 119 -18.17 2.04 -8.00
CA SER A 119 -17.66 3.33 -8.49
C SER A 119 -17.36 4.29 -7.35
N LEU A 120 -18.29 4.40 -6.39
CA LEU A 120 -18.18 5.29 -5.25
C LEU A 120 -17.07 4.84 -4.28
N ALA A 121 -16.94 3.55 -4.03
CA ALA A 121 -15.90 2.99 -3.15
C ALA A 121 -14.49 3.28 -3.69
N VAL A 122 -14.27 3.05 -4.99
CA VAL A 122 -12.97 3.32 -5.64
C VAL A 122 -12.67 4.82 -5.68
N GLU A 123 -13.66 5.66 -5.97
CA GLU A 123 -13.49 7.13 -5.91
C GLU A 123 -13.17 7.61 -4.50
N ALA A 124 -13.83 7.05 -3.48
CA ALA A 124 -13.55 7.38 -2.08
C ALA A 124 -12.10 7.07 -1.72
N PHE A 125 -11.64 5.85 -2.03
CA PHE A 125 -10.28 5.42 -1.78
C PHE A 125 -9.27 6.31 -2.51
N ALA A 126 -9.50 6.55 -3.80
CA ALA A 126 -8.62 7.36 -4.62
C ALA A 126 -8.46 8.80 -4.10
N LEU A 127 -9.57 9.43 -3.69
CA LEU A 127 -9.55 10.78 -3.11
C LEU A 127 -8.83 10.82 -1.76
N ALA A 128 -9.01 9.81 -0.90
CA ALA A 128 -8.31 9.74 0.38
C ALA A 128 -6.80 9.55 0.17
N ASN A 129 -6.42 8.63 -0.71
CA ASN A 129 -5.03 8.35 -1.06
C ASN A 129 -4.32 9.59 -1.64
N ALA A 130 -4.95 10.26 -2.60
CA ALA A 130 -4.41 11.50 -3.17
C ALA A 130 -4.33 12.64 -2.15
N GLY A 131 -5.14 12.60 -1.09
CA GLY A 131 -5.12 13.57 0.00
C GLY A 131 -3.78 13.63 0.74
N ASP A 132 -3.03 12.53 0.78
CA ASP A 132 -1.72 12.49 1.42
C ASP A 132 -0.61 13.11 0.55
N LEU A 133 -0.77 13.11 -0.78
CA LEU A 133 0.21 13.63 -1.74
C LEU A 133 -0.07 15.07 -2.17
N LEU A 134 -1.33 15.50 -2.15
CA LEU A 134 -1.75 16.81 -2.64
C LEU A 134 -1.90 17.80 -1.48
N SER A 135 -1.46 19.05 -1.67
CA SER A 135 -1.50 20.13 -0.66
C SER A 135 -2.90 20.54 -0.16
N ASN A 136 -3.96 19.80 -0.53
CA ASN A 136 -5.37 20.02 -0.19
C ASN A 136 -5.98 18.85 0.63
N LYS A 137 -5.18 18.19 1.48
CA LYS A 137 -5.57 17.03 2.30
C LYS A 137 -6.95 17.13 2.96
N GLY A 138 -7.27 18.26 3.60
CA GLY A 138 -8.54 18.44 4.31
C GLY A 138 -9.78 18.35 3.42
N LYS A 139 -9.78 19.02 2.25
CA LYS A 139 -10.92 19.00 1.31
C LYS A 139 -11.09 17.63 0.68
N LEU A 140 -9.99 17.00 0.27
CA LEU A 140 -9.97 15.67 -0.33
C LEU A 140 -10.48 14.61 0.65
N SER A 141 -10.06 14.68 1.91
CA SER A 141 -10.53 13.78 2.97
C SER A 141 -12.03 13.91 3.22
N HIS A 142 -12.60 15.12 3.13
CA HIS A 142 -14.05 15.31 3.26
C HIS A 142 -14.80 14.69 2.07
N LEU A 143 -14.35 14.94 0.84
CA LEU A 143 -14.94 14.35 -0.36
C LEU A 143 -14.86 12.82 -0.35
N ALA A 144 -13.72 12.27 0.08
CA ALA A 144 -13.52 10.84 0.23
C ALA A 144 -14.55 10.22 1.19
N ARG A 145 -14.75 10.83 2.36
CA ARG A 145 -15.76 10.37 3.34
C ARG A 145 -17.19 10.47 2.81
N ALA A 146 -17.50 11.53 2.05
CA ALA A 146 -18.81 11.68 1.41
C ALA A 146 -19.07 10.57 0.37
N LYS A 147 -18.06 10.23 -0.45
CA LYS A 147 -18.14 9.13 -1.41
C LYS A 147 -18.23 7.76 -0.74
N TYR A 148 -17.46 7.53 0.33
CA TYR A 148 -17.55 6.34 1.16
C TYR A 148 -18.96 6.15 1.73
N GLY A 149 -19.54 7.20 2.33
CA GLY A 149 -20.90 7.15 2.89
C GLY A 149 -21.94 6.86 1.82
N ALA A 150 -21.78 7.44 0.62
CA ALA A 150 -22.62 7.13 -0.52
C ALA A 150 -22.47 5.68 -1.01
N ALA A 151 -21.25 5.11 -0.99
CA ALA A 151 -21.02 3.71 -1.34
C ALA A 151 -21.75 2.76 -0.37
N LEU A 152 -21.64 3.01 0.93
CA LEU A 152 -22.39 2.27 1.95
C LEU A 152 -23.90 2.39 1.76
N SER A 153 -24.39 3.60 1.49
CA SER A 153 -25.82 3.83 1.23
C SER A 153 -26.30 3.09 -0.02
N ALA A 154 -25.47 2.98 -1.07
CA ALA A 154 -25.79 2.22 -2.27
C ALA A 154 -25.91 0.71 -1.96
N VAL A 155 -24.98 0.15 -1.18
CA VAL A 155 -25.05 -1.26 -0.75
C VAL A 155 -26.26 -1.50 0.14
N SER A 156 -26.49 -0.63 1.14
CA SER A 156 -27.63 -0.73 2.07
C SER A 156 -28.97 -0.65 1.33
N THR A 157 -29.11 0.30 0.41
CA THR A 157 -30.32 0.44 -0.42
C THR A 157 -30.56 -0.81 -1.27
N ALA A 158 -29.50 -1.41 -1.84
CA ALA A 158 -29.64 -2.64 -2.61
C ALA A 158 -30.13 -3.82 -1.76
N ILE A 159 -29.67 -3.92 -0.50
CA ILE A 159 -30.14 -4.94 0.44
C ILE A 159 -31.61 -4.69 0.81
N ILE A 160 -31.96 -3.46 1.20
CA ILE A 160 -33.33 -3.09 1.64
C ILE A 160 -34.36 -3.32 0.53
N ASN A 161 -34.00 -2.99 -0.72
CA ASN A 161 -34.90 -3.11 -1.87
C ASN A 161 -34.91 -4.52 -2.49
N GLY A 162 -34.17 -5.49 -1.93
CA GLY A 162 -34.06 -6.84 -2.48
C GLY A 162 -33.36 -6.91 -3.84
N SER A 163 -32.63 -5.86 -4.24
CA SER A 163 -31.86 -5.80 -5.49
C SER A 163 -30.38 -6.13 -5.29
N PHE A 164 -30.01 -6.69 -4.14
CA PHE A 164 -28.64 -7.08 -3.84
C PHE A 164 -28.24 -8.29 -4.69
N THR A 165 -27.25 -8.09 -5.57
CA THR A 165 -26.75 -9.13 -6.45
C THR A 165 -25.48 -9.74 -5.90
N ALA A 166 -25.43 -11.07 -5.84
CA ALA A 166 -24.20 -11.78 -5.53
C ALA A 166 -23.29 -11.83 -6.77
N ASP A 167 -22.61 -10.73 -7.07
CA ASP A 167 -21.70 -10.59 -8.21
C ASP A 167 -20.34 -10.01 -7.82
N ASP A 168 -19.40 -10.07 -8.77
CA ASP A 168 -18.02 -9.68 -8.54
C ASP A 168 -17.88 -8.18 -8.25
N SER A 169 -18.74 -7.37 -8.88
CA SER A 169 -18.80 -5.92 -8.66
C SER A 169 -19.16 -5.60 -7.20
N THR A 170 -20.17 -6.30 -6.66
CA THR A 170 -20.61 -6.14 -5.27
C THR A 170 -19.53 -6.60 -4.30
N LEU A 171 -18.90 -7.76 -4.55
CA LEU A 171 -17.81 -8.24 -3.71
C LEU A 171 -16.61 -7.27 -3.73
N MET A 172 -16.21 -6.81 -4.91
CA MET A 172 -15.11 -5.85 -5.05
C MET A 172 -15.44 -4.51 -4.36
N ALA A 173 -16.69 -4.04 -4.45
CA ALA A 173 -17.13 -2.84 -3.75
C ALA A 173 -16.97 -2.99 -2.24
N ILE A 174 -17.45 -4.11 -1.66
CA ILE A 174 -17.34 -4.40 -0.22
C ILE A 174 -15.88 -4.48 0.21
N LEU A 175 -15.03 -5.20 -0.53
CA LEU A 175 -13.61 -5.30 -0.21
C LEU A 175 -12.89 -3.95 -0.29
N THR A 176 -13.27 -3.08 -1.23
CA THR A 176 -12.70 -1.73 -1.36
C THR A 176 -13.18 -0.79 -0.25
N ILE A 177 -14.46 -0.89 0.16
CA ILE A 177 -15.02 -0.17 1.32
C ILE A 177 -14.26 -0.58 2.58
N ASP A 178 -14.06 -1.87 2.80
CA ASP A 178 -13.31 -2.36 3.95
C ASP A 178 -11.84 -1.90 3.93
N MET A 179 -11.19 -1.92 2.75
CA MET A 179 -9.83 -1.38 2.60
C MET A 179 -9.78 0.11 2.99
N PHE A 180 -10.79 0.90 2.60
CA PHE A 180 -10.91 2.31 2.99
C PHE A 180 -10.99 2.46 4.52
N GLU A 181 -11.78 1.61 5.17
CA GLU A 181 -11.97 1.65 6.62
C GLU A 181 -10.69 1.31 7.38
N VAL A 182 -9.96 0.29 6.93
CA VAL A 182 -8.69 -0.10 7.54
C VAL A 182 -7.63 1.00 7.37
N VAL A 183 -7.48 1.53 6.14
CA VAL A 183 -6.39 2.46 5.81
C VAL A 183 -6.67 3.88 6.32
N PHE A 184 -7.90 4.40 6.17
CA PHE A 184 -8.20 5.81 6.42
C PHE A 184 -9.12 6.08 7.62
N MET A 185 -9.79 5.06 8.14
CA MET A 185 -10.60 5.18 9.37
C MET A 185 -9.97 4.52 10.60
N VAL A 186 -8.81 3.87 10.43
CA VAL A 186 -8.04 3.25 11.52
C VAL A 186 -8.89 2.22 12.29
N ARG A 187 -9.64 1.39 11.54
CA ARG A 187 -10.38 0.27 12.14
C ARG A 187 -9.40 -0.85 12.49
N GLU A 188 -9.45 -1.31 13.74
CA GLU A 188 -8.56 -2.35 14.26
C GLU A 188 -8.87 -3.75 13.72
N GLU A 189 -10.13 -4.00 13.32
CA GLU A 189 -10.60 -5.33 12.92
C GLU A 189 -11.12 -5.33 11.47
N PRO A 190 -10.32 -5.80 10.49
CA PRO A 190 -10.76 -5.92 9.10
C PRO A 190 -11.97 -6.83 8.95
N LEU A 191 -12.83 -6.53 7.97
CA LEU A 191 -14.05 -7.26 7.61
C LEU A 191 -15.15 -7.32 8.68
N LYS A 192 -14.96 -6.76 9.88
CA LYS A 192 -15.90 -6.89 11.00
C LYS A 192 -17.34 -6.51 10.62
N LEU A 193 -17.51 -5.39 9.93
CA LEU A 193 -18.83 -4.86 9.54
C LEU A 193 -19.39 -5.52 8.28
N HIS A 194 -18.55 -6.21 7.52
CA HIS A 194 -18.85 -6.74 6.19
C HIS A 194 -18.89 -8.26 6.15
N CYS A 195 -18.63 -8.93 7.28
CA CYS A 195 -18.49 -10.39 7.35
C CYS A 195 -19.73 -11.12 6.85
N ASN A 196 -20.93 -10.68 7.26
CA ASN A 196 -22.18 -11.33 6.85
C ASN A 196 -22.42 -11.18 5.34
N ALA A 197 -22.06 -10.03 4.77
CA ALA A 197 -22.19 -9.80 3.33
C ALA A 197 -21.19 -10.68 2.55
N ILE A 198 -19.95 -10.80 3.02
CA ILE A 198 -18.94 -11.67 2.41
C ILE A 198 -19.35 -13.13 2.53
N GLU A 199 -19.81 -13.57 3.70
CA GLU A 199 -20.33 -14.93 3.92
C GLU A 199 -21.46 -15.26 2.95
N TYR A 200 -22.43 -14.37 2.81
CA TYR A 200 -23.52 -14.53 1.85
C TYR A 200 -23.00 -14.64 0.41
N LEU A 201 -22.06 -13.79 0.01
CA LEU A 201 -21.47 -13.81 -1.33
C LEU A 201 -20.68 -15.08 -1.62
N LEU A 202 -19.85 -15.53 -0.67
CA LEU A 202 -19.10 -16.78 -0.79
C LEU A 202 -20.06 -17.99 -0.89
N THR A 203 -21.09 -18.01 -0.05
CA THR A 203 -22.08 -19.10 -0.02
C THR A 203 -22.91 -19.14 -1.30
N SER A 204 -23.35 -17.98 -1.79
CA SER A 204 -24.18 -17.86 -3.00
C SER A 204 -23.47 -18.31 -4.27
N LYS A 205 -22.15 -18.11 -4.35
CA LYS A 205 -21.36 -18.55 -5.52
C LYS A 205 -20.88 -19.99 -5.44
N GLY A 206 -20.80 -20.56 -4.23
CA GLY A 206 -20.27 -21.90 -3.99
C GLY A 206 -18.75 -21.99 -4.12
N THR A 207 -18.25 -23.23 -4.09
CA THR A 207 -16.81 -23.53 -4.01
C THR A 207 -16.07 -23.30 -5.33
N GLU A 208 -16.73 -23.37 -6.49
CA GLU A 208 -16.09 -23.23 -7.81
C GLU A 208 -15.27 -21.94 -7.96
N GLN A 209 -15.68 -20.86 -7.29
CA GLN A 209 -14.99 -19.57 -7.30
C GLN A 209 -13.82 -19.50 -6.31
N MET A 210 -13.46 -20.55 -5.60
CA MET A 210 -12.31 -20.60 -4.70
C MET A 210 -11.10 -21.33 -5.31
N GLY A 211 -11.28 -21.95 -6.49
CA GLY A 211 -10.23 -22.64 -7.25
C GLY A 211 -9.33 -21.72 -8.09
N LEU A 212 -8.70 -22.27 -9.13
CA LEU A 212 -7.56 -21.68 -9.85
C LEU A 212 -7.87 -20.74 -11.04
N SER A 213 -9.13 -20.41 -11.33
CA SER A 213 -9.42 -19.50 -12.45
C SER A 213 -8.93 -18.05 -12.16
N SER A 214 -8.50 -17.31 -13.18
CA SER A 214 -8.15 -15.88 -13.01
C SER A 214 -9.37 -15.04 -12.58
N THR A 215 -10.57 -15.49 -12.93
CA THR A 215 -11.85 -14.88 -12.54
C THR A 215 -12.19 -15.06 -11.05
N SER A 216 -11.54 -15.98 -10.33
CA SER A 216 -11.81 -16.25 -8.91
C SER A 216 -10.91 -15.51 -7.92
N ALA A 217 -9.99 -14.63 -8.38
CA ALA A 217 -9.04 -13.96 -7.49
C ALA A 217 -9.69 -13.16 -6.36
N ILE A 218 -10.82 -12.51 -6.64
CA ILE A 218 -11.58 -11.70 -5.66
C ILE A 218 -12.18 -12.61 -4.57
N TYR A 219 -12.75 -13.75 -4.96
CA TYR A 219 -13.35 -14.71 -4.01
C TYR A 219 -12.29 -15.42 -3.18
N ARG A 220 -11.17 -15.82 -3.79
CA ARG A 220 -10.01 -16.36 -3.05
C ARG A 220 -9.52 -15.36 -2.02
N MET A 221 -9.38 -14.08 -2.39
CA MET A 221 -8.95 -13.05 -1.45
C MET A 221 -9.99 -12.80 -0.35
N ALA A 222 -11.27 -12.71 -0.70
CA ALA A 222 -12.34 -12.55 0.29
C ALA A 222 -12.36 -13.71 1.29
N ASN A 223 -12.26 -14.94 0.80
CA ASN A 223 -12.16 -16.14 1.61
C ASN A 223 -10.93 -16.10 2.54
N HIS A 224 -9.74 -15.82 1.98
CA HIS A 224 -8.51 -15.74 2.76
C HIS A 224 -8.58 -14.67 3.85
N ARG A 225 -9.10 -13.47 3.55
CA ARG A 225 -9.22 -12.40 4.55
C ARG A 225 -10.20 -12.77 5.65
N LEU A 226 -11.32 -13.42 5.31
CA LEU A 226 -12.28 -13.92 6.28
C LEU A 226 -11.66 -15.00 7.16
N GLN A 227 -10.91 -15.93 6.58
CA GLN A 227 -10.22 -16.99 7.31
C GLN A 227 -9.18 -16.44 8.29
N VAL A 228 -8.34 -15.48 7.87
CA VAL A 228 -7.37 -14.79 8.75
C VAL A 228 -8.08 -14.22 9.98
N ARG A 229 -9.21 -13.54 9.78
CA ARG A 229 -10.01 -13.00 10.87
C ARG A 229 -10.55 -14.10 11.78
N GLN A 230 -11.20 -15.11 11.21
CA GLN A 230 -11.84 -16.17 11.99
C GLN A 230 -10.81 -16.97 12.79
N LEU A 231 -9.65 -17.27 12.22
CA LEU A 231 -8.55 -17.95 12.93
C LEU A 231 -8.06 -17.13 14.12
N GLY A 232 -7.84 -15.83 13.95
CA GLY A 232 -7.38 -14.95 15.03
C GLY A 232 -8.38 -14.81 16.17
N LEU A 233 -9.68 -14.90 15.86
CA LEU A 233 -10.76 -14.79 16.84
C LEU A 233 -11.23 -16.16 17.38
N GLY A 234 -10.69 -17.27 16.87
CA GLY A 234 -11.16 -18.62 17.21
C GLY A 234 -12.61 -18.90 16.80
N LEU A 235 -13.07 -18.31 15.69
CA LEU A 235 -14.40 -18.53 15.13
C LEU A 235 -14.40 -19.77 14.22
N ASN A 236 -15.55 -20.41 14.05
CA ASN A 236 -15.70 -21.52 13.11
C ASN A 236 -15.47 -21.09 11.65
N PRO A 237 -14.83 -21.93 10.82
CA PRO A 237 -14.90 -21.76 9.37
C PRO A 237 -16.34 -21.94 8.87
N LEU A 238 -16.68 -21.27 7.78
CA LEU A 238 -17.96 -21.46 7.11
C LEU A 238 -18.02 -22.83 6.40
N PRO A 239 -19.21 -23.42 6.25
CA PRO A 239 -19.38 -24.67 5.49
C PRO A 239 -18.80 -24.59 4.08
N VAL A 240 -18.97 -23.48 3.37
CA VAL A 240 -18.43 -23.27 2.02
C VAL A 240 -16.89 -23.25 2.01
N GLN A 241 -16.24 -22.78 3.08
CA GLN A 241 -14.78 -22.79 3.19
C GLN A 241 -14.27 -24.22 3.40
N LEU A 242 -14.94 -24.99 4.25
CA LEU A 242 -14.60 -26.40 4.47
C LEU A 242 -14.78 -27.24 3.20
N ALA A 243 -15.88 -27.03 2.49
CA ALA A 243 -16.12 -27.67 1.20
C ALA A 243 -15.10 -27.26 0.13
N SER A 244 -14.43 -26.11 0.28
CA SER A 244 -13.38 -25.68 -0.64
C SER A 244 -12.07 -26.46 -0.49
N ILE A 245 -11.84 -27.17 0.63
CA ILE A 245 -10.58 -27.88 0.87
C ILE A 245 -10.28 -28.89 -0.25
N ASP A 246 -11.30 -29.58 -0.74
CA ASP A 246 -11.15 -30.65 -1.74
C ASP A 246 -10.77 -30.12 -3.14
N ILE A 247 -10.95 -28.82 -3.40
CA ILE A 247 -10.62 -28.19 -4.69
C ILE A 247 -9.33 -27.37 -4.64
N LEU A 248 -8.70 -27.25 -3.47
CA LEU A 248 -7.41 -26.57 -3.31
C LEU A 248 -6.30 -27.44 -3.89
N ASP A 249 -5.36 -26.82 -4.59
CA ASP A 249 -4.18 -27.49 -5.11
C ASP A 249 -3.08 -27.56 -4.04
N PRO A 250 -2.77 -28.75 -3.49
CA PRO A 250 -1.74 -28.89 -2.45
C PRO A 250 -0.32 -28.63 -2.97
N SER A 251 -0.09 -28.63 -4.29
CA SER A 251 1.20 -28.28 -4.89
C SER A 251 1.50 -26.79 -4.83
N ILE A 252 0.48 -25.95 -4.63
CA ILE A 252 0.62 -24.51 -4.51
C ILE A 252 0.74 -24.14 -3.02
N PRO A 253 1.88 -23.59 -2.56
CA PRO A 253 2.14 -23.39 -1.14
C PRO A 253 1.07 -22.57 -0.40
N SER A 254 0.55 -21.51 -1.00
CA SER A 254 -0.50 -20.67 -0.39
C SER A 254 -1.84 -21.40 -0.23
N GLN A 255 -2.23 -22.22 -1.19
CA GLN A 255 -3.47 -23.01 -1.10
C GLN A 255 -3.33 -24.16 -0.12
N CYS A 256 -2.18 -24.83 -0.11
CA CYS A 256 -1.85 -25.83 0.90
C CYS A 256 -1.94 -25.25 2.33
N LEU A 257 -1.37 -24.05 2.54
CA LEU A 257 -1.45 -23.36 3.83
C LEU A 257 -2.90 -23.06 4.24
N VAL A 258 -3.73 -22.53 3.32
CA VAL A 258 -5.16 -22.28 3.56
C VAL A 258 -5.87 -23.56 4.03
N GLY A 259 -5.63 -24.69 3.35
CA GLY A 259 -6.24 -25.97 3.70
C GLY A 259 -5.82 -26.48 5.09
N ILE A 260 -4.52 -26.43 5.41
CA ILE A 260 -4.00 -26.80 6.74
C ILE A 260 -4.67 -25.94 7.81
N GLN A 261 -4.76 -24.62 7.58
CA GLN A 261 -5.31 -23.71 8.57
C GLN A 261 -6.83 -23.81 8.75
N LEU A 262 -7.60 -24.15 7.72
CA LEU A 262 -9.03 -24.43 7.87
C LEU A 262 -9.27 -25.64 8.80
N ARG A 263 -8.48 -26.71 8.64
CA ARG A 263 -8.55 -27.89 9.52
C ARG A 263 -8.10 -27.58 10.94
N ALA A 264 -7.04 -26.78 11.08
CA ALA A 264 -6.56 -26.31 12.37
C ALA A 264 -7.63 -25.51 13.13
N GLN A 265 -8.30 -24.60 12.43
CA GLN A 265 -9.35 -23.73 12.98
C GLN A 265 -10.58 -24.52 13.48
N GLN A 266 -10.96 -25.60 12.80
CA GLN A 266 -11.99 -26.52 13.32
C GLN A 266 -11.55 -27.14 14.65
N THR A 267 -10.32 -27.63 14.74
CA THR A 267 -9.78 -28.21 15.99
C THR A 267 -9.76 -27.18 17.12
N ILE A 268 -9.31 -25.95 16.84
CA ILE A 268 -9.28 -24.84 17.81
C ILE A 268 -10.70 -24.50 18.31
N THR A 269 -11.68 -24.48 17.42
CA THR A 269 -13.05 -24.14 17.85
C THR A 269 -13.66 -25.25 18.71
N LEU A 270 -13.43 -26.52 18.34
CA LEU A 270 -13.84 -27.65 19.16
C LEU A 270 -13.20 -27.62 20.56
N SER A 271 -11.91 -27.28 20.66
CA SER A 271 -11.26 -27.18 21.97
C SER A 271 -11.84 -26.05 22.81
N ARG A 272 -12.10 -24.87 22.23
CA ARG A 272 -12.72 -23.75 22.95
C ARG A 272 -14.12 -24.11 23.47
N ASN A 273 -14.94 -24.74 22.64
CA ASN A 273 -16.29 -25.16 23.04
C ASN A 273 -16.22 -26.15 24.20
N LEU A 274 -15.38 -27.17 24.10
CA LEU A 274 -15.24 -28.19 25.15
C LEU A 274 -14.75 -27.59 26.47
N LEU A 275 -13.78 -26.67 26.42
CA LEU A 275 -13.27 -25.98 27.62
C LEU A 275 -14.30 -25.04 28.24
N SER A 276 -15.23 -24.49 27.44
CA SER A 276 -16.28 -23.59 27.93
C SER A 276 -17.42 -24.30 28.66
N GLU A 277 -17.62 -25.60 28.43
CA GLU A 277 -18.68 -26.39 29.07
C GLU A 277 -18.45 -26.61 30.58
N GLY A 278 -17.20 -26.48 31.05
CA GLY A 278 -16.85 -26.46 32.48
C GLY A 278 -17.07 -27.78 33.26
N SER A 279 -17.74 -28.77 32.68
CA SER A 279 -17.95 -30.09 33.29
C SER A 279 -16.91 -31.10 32.80
N PHE A 280 -15.96 -31.46 33.67
CA PHE A 280 -14.91 -32.41 33.34
C PHE A 280 -15.29 -33.82 33.78
N SER A 281 -15.51 -34.69 32.80
CA SER A 281 -15.78 -36.12 32.97
C SER A 281 -14.67 -36.95 32.33
N ARG A 282 -14.66 -38.27 32.55
CA ARG A 282 -13.75 -39.17 31.83
C ARG A 282 -13.89 -39.08 30.30
N THR A 283 -15.10 -38.84 29.80
CA THR A 283 -15.32 -38.62 28.35
C THR A 283 -14.70 -37.32 27.86
N THR A 284 -14.75 -36.25 28.68
CA THR A 284 -14.07 -34.98 28.41
C THR A 284 -12.55 -35.18 28.32
N TRP A 285 -11.99 -36.02 29.19
CA TRP A 285 -10.57 -36.38 29.16
C TRP A 285 -10.12 -37.06 27.87
N ASP A 286 -10.90 -38.03 27.38
CA ASP A 286 -10.63 -38.72 26.12
C ASP A 286 -10.73 -37.75 24.93
N GLN A 287 -11.70 -36.84 24.95
CA GLN A 287 -11.87 -35.80 23.94
C GLN A 287 -10.71 -34.78 23.94
N LEU A 288 -10.27 -34.32 25.12
CA LEU A 288 -9.12 -33.42 25.25
C LEU A 288 -7.83 -34.09 24.77
N SER A 289 -7.64 -35.36 25.09
CA SER A 289 -6.50 -36.16 24.61
C SER A 289 -6.50 -36.29 23.09
N SER A 290 -7.67 -36.54 22.48
CA SER A 290 -7.84 -36.57 21.03
C SER A 290 -7.54 -35.21 20.38
N LEU A 291 -8.02 -34.11 20.97
CA LEU A 291 -7.75 -32.75 20.50
C LEU A 291 -6.27 -32.40 20.59
N LEU A 292 -5.58 -32.80 21.66
CA LEU A 292 -4.13 -32.68 21.82
C LEU A 292 -3.39 -33.34 20.66
N SER A 293 -3.72 -34.59 20.33
CA SER A 293 -3.11 -35.30 19.19
C SER A 293 -3.36 -34.58 17.86
N ARG A 294 -4.58 -34.05 17.66
CA ARG A 294 -4.93 -33.28 16.45
C ARG A 294 -4.14 -31.96 16.37
N ILE A 295 -3.94 -31.26 17.48
CA ILE A 295 -3.16 -30.01 17.52
C ILE A 295 -1.69 -30.30 17.19
N TYR A 296 -1.11 -31.34 17.78
CA TYR A 296 0.26 -31.76 17.43
C TYR A 296 0.40 -32.13 15.95
N HIS A 297 -0.58 -32.84 15.40
CA HIS A 297 -0.60 -33.15 13.97
C HIS A 297 -0.62 -31.90 13.10
N HIS A 298 -1.47 -30.93 13.40
CA HIS A 298 -1.54 -29.66 12.66
C HIS A 298 -0.25 -28.83 12.78
N LEU A 299 0.38 -28.83 13.95
CA LEU A 299 1.68 -28.17 14.16
C LEU A 299 2.77 -28.84 13.30
N ASP A 300 2.81 -30.17 13.25
CA ASP A 300 3.73 -30.93 12.40
C ASP A 300 3.48 -30.70 10.90
N GLU A 301 2.22 -30.66 10.46
CA GLU A 301 1.85 -30.29 9.08
C GLU A 301 2.38 -28.88 8.72
N LEU A 302 2.20 -27.90 9.60
CA LEU A 302 2.70 -26.53 9.39
C LEU A 302 4.23 -26.49 9.30
N GLU A 303 4.95 -27.16 10.20
CA GLU A 303 6.42 -27.19 10.17
C GLU A 303 6.92 -27.88 8.88
N LYS A 304 6.31 -29.00 8.48
CA LYS A 304 6.62 -29.68 7.22
C LYS A 304 6.35 -28.81 6.01
N TRP A 305 5.21 -28.11 5.99
CA TRP A 305 4.89 -27.14 4.94
C TRP A 305 5.99 -26.08 4.85
N ASN A 306 6.38 -25.49 5.98
CA ASN A 306 7.42 -24.47 6.04
C ASN A 306 8.76 -25.01 5.51
N ILE A 307 9.22 -26.18 5.96
CA ILE A 307 10.50 -26.78 5.54
C ILE A 307 10.55 -26.98 4.01
N ASN A 308 9.44 -27.36 3.39
CA ASN A 308 9.35 -27.65 1.96
C ASN A 308 9.15 -26.40 1.07
N LEU A 309 9.12 -25.19 1.65
CA LEU A 309 8.98 -23.97 0.86
C LEU A 309 10.21 -23.67 -0.01
N PRO A 310 10.02 -23.10 -1.22
CA PRO A 310 11.11 -22.59 -2.02
C PRO A 310 11.96 -21.54 -1.28
N VAL A 311 13.23 -21.42 -1.65
CA VAL A 311 14.18 -20.49 -0.99
C VAL A 311 13.68 -19.04 -0.97
N PHE A 312 13.03 -18.57 -2.04
CA PHE A 312 12.53 -17.20 -2.13
C PHE A 312 11.36 -16.88 -1.17
N TRP A 313 10.71 -17.89 -0.59
CA TRP A 313 9.71 -17.71 0.48
C TRP A 313 10.36 -17.48 1.85
N LYS A 314 11.65 -17.83 2.01
CA LYS A 314 12.35 -17.71 3.28
C LYS A 314 12.76 -16.26 3.53
N PRO A 315 12.50 -15.72 4.73
CA PRO A 315 12.86 -14.35 5.02
C PRO A 315 14.38 -14.19 5.13
N LYS A 316 14.86 -13.01 4.74
CA LYS A 316 16.17 -12.53 5.18
C LYS A 316 16.02 -11.95 6.59
N ARG A 317 16.78 -12.48 7.54
CA ARG A 317 16.87 -11.92 8.90
C ARG A 317 17.86 -10.76 8.91
N ILE A 318 17.45 -9.64 9.51
CA ILE A 318 18.32 -8.50 9.78
C ILE A 318 18.35 -8.27 11.29
N ASP A 319 19.53 -8.35 11.90
CA ASP A 319 19.71 -8.00 13.29
C ASP A 319 19.79 -6.47 13.43
N LEU A 320 18.89 -5.91 14.25
CA LEU A 320 18.68 -4.47 14.33
C LEU A 320 19.80 -3.76 15.10
N ALA A 321 20.53 -4.49 15.96
CA ALA A 321 21.70 -3.96 16.67
C ALA A 321 22.80 -3.47 15.71
N GLU A 322 22.87 -4.04 14.50
CA GLU A 322 23.84 -3.65 13.47
C GLU A 322 23.36 -2.48 12.60
N HIS A 323 22.11 -2.02 12.80
CA HIS A 323 21.41 -1.09 11.92
C HIS A 323 20.75 0.05 12.72
N GLU A 324 21.56 0.88 13.37
CA GLU A 324 21.13 1.93 14.30
C GLU A 324 20.08 2.90 13.72
N HIS A 325 20.20 3.27 12.44
CA HIS A 325 19.22 4.12 11.75
C HIS A 325 17.84 3.46 11.58
N VAL A 326 17.77 2.14 11.43
CA VAL A 326 16.51 1.39 11.36
C VAL A 326 15.85 1.38 12.74
N VAL A 327 16.64 1.14 13.79
CA VAL A 327 16.18 1.20 15.19
C VAL A 327 15.56 2.57 15.51
N HIS A 328 16.24 3.66 15.16
CA HIS A 328 15.71 5.01 15.38
C HIS A 328 14.36 5.24 14.67
N ASN A 329 14.22 4.75 13.43
CA ASN A 329 12.94 4.84 12.71
C ASN A 329 11.84 3.99 13.35
N LEU A 330 12.14 2.78 13.83
CA LEU A 330 11.15 1.93 14.50
C LEU A 330 10.66 2.57 15.81
N ILE A 331 11.59 3.15 16.60
CA ILE A 331 11.25 3.91 17.80
C ILE A 331 10.35 5.10 17.46
N ALA A 332 10.72 5.88 16.44
CA ALA A 332 9.95 7.05 16.01
C ALA A 332 8.51 6.68 15.59
N ASN A 333 8.30 5.46 15.09
CA ASN A 333 6.99 4.95 14.67
C ASN A 333 6.28 4.12 15.75
N SER A 334 6.78 4.08 16.99
CA SER A 334 6.20 3.31 18.10
C SER A 334 6.01 1.82 17.80
N LEU A 335 6.87 1.24 16.97
CA LEU A 335 6.82 -0.18 16.64
C LEU A 335 7.51 -1.01 17.74
N PRO A 336 6.99 -2.21 18.06
CA PRO A 336 7.54 -3.04 19.13
C PRO A 336 9.01 -3.39 18.87
N PHE A 337 9.82 -3.28 19.92
CA PHE A 337 11.26 -3.52 19.83
C PHE A 337 11.53 -5.03 19.75
N THR A 338 11.93 -5.51 18.59
CA THR A 338 12.46 -6.85 18.40
C THR A 338 13.98 -6.77 18.20
N PRO A 339 14.76 -7.80 18.55
CA PRO A 339 16.21 -7.79 18.29
C PRO A 339 16.53 -7.91 16.79
N HIS A 340 15.57 -8.39 15.99
CA HIS A 340 15.72 -8.59 14.56
C HIS A 340 14.39 -8.39 13.83
N VAL A 341 14.47 -8.16 12.52
CA VAL A 341 13.32 -8.13 11.61
C VAL A 341 13.50 -9.17 10.50
N TRP A 342 12.37 -9.65 9.99
CA TRP A 342 12.32 -10.53 8.83
C TRP A 342 11.87 -9.75 7.62
N ILE A 343 12.67 -9.81 6.55
CA ILE A 343 12.39 -9.14 5.28
C ILE A 343 12.07 -10.20 4.23
N TYR A 344 10.95 -10.01 3.55
CA TYR A 344 10.52 -10.82 2.43
C TYR A 344 10.66 -10.02 1.13
N GLU A 345 10.86 -10.72 0.02
CA GLU A 345 11.00 -10.10 -1.31
C GLU A 345 9.71 -9.37 -1.75
N ASP A 346 8.56 -9.85 -1.29
CA ASP A 346 7.26 -9.33 -1.68
C ASP A 346 6.30 -9.25 -0.47
N PRO A 347 5.48 -8.18 -0.34
CA PRO A 347 4.50 -8.03 0.73
C PRO A 347 3.47 -9.17 0.80
N TRP A 348 3.12 -9.79 -0.33
CA TRP A 348 2.22 -10.94 -0.34
C TRP A 348 2.87 -12.15 0.36
N LEU A 349 4.16 -12.41 0.15
CA LEU A 349 4.88 -13.46 0.87
C LEU A 349 4.92 -13.18 2.37
N ALA A 350 5.20 -11.93 2.76
CA ALA A 350 5.15 -11.51 4.15
C ALA A 350 3.77 -11.78 4.78
N HIS A 351 2.69 -11.50 4.03
CA HIS A 351 1.32 -11.77 4.46
C HIS A 351 1.03 -13.27 4.61
N GLN A 352 1.45 -14.11 3.66
CA GLN A 352 1.31 -15.58 3.77
C GLN A 352 2.07 -16.13 4.98
N MET A 353 3.28 -15.61 5.24
CA MET A 353 4.07 -16.03 6.38
C MET A 353 3.49 -15.53 7.71
N ALA A 354 2.94 -14.31 7.76
CA ALA A 354 2.20 -13.83 8.93
C ALA A 354 1.00 -14.73 9.23
N PHE A 355 0.26 -15.16 8.20
CA PHE A 355 -0.83 -16.12 8.34
C PHE A 355 -0.33 -17.46 8.88
N PHE A 356 0.78 -17.98 8.37
CA PHE A 356 1.46 -19.18 8.91
C PHE A 356 1.78 -19.04 10.41
N TYR A 357 2.43 -17.95 10.82
CA TYR A 357 2.77 -17.72 12.23
C TYR A 357 1.53 -17.57 13.11
N GLN A 358 0.47 -16.95 12.60
CA GLN A 358 -0.82 -16.85 13.30
C GLN A 358 -1.39 -18.24 13.61
N GLY A 359 -1.37 -19.17 12.66
CA GLY A 359 -1.79 -20.56 12.88
C GLY A 359 -0.99 -21.24 13.99
N HIS A 360 0.33 -21.06 13.99
CA HIS A 360 1.20 -21.55 15.05
C HIS A 360 0.88 -20.99 16.43
N ILE A 361 0.65 -19.68 16.52
CA ILE A 361 0.31 -19.02 17.79
C ILE A 361 -1.00 -19.58 18.33
N VAL A 362 -2.06 -19.59 17.51
CA VAL A 362 -3.39 -20.02 17.97
C VAL A 362 -3.41 -21.50 18.35
N LEU A 363 -2.74 -22.38 17.58
CA LEU A 363 -2.62 -23.80 17.92
C LEU A 363 -1.85 -24.02 19.22
N ARG A 364 -0.73 -23.31 19.43
CA ARG A 364 0.05 -23.43 20.67
C ARG A 364 -0.68 -22.83 21.87
N THR A 365 -1.46 -21.77 21.70
CA THR A 365 -2.35 -21.26 22.76
C THR A 365 -3.40 -22.32 23.12
N ALA A 366 -4.10 -22.90 22.14
CA ALA A 366 -5.07 -23.95 22.39
C ALA A 366 -4.45 -25.19 23.06
N LEU A 367 -3.20 -25.54 22.68
CA LEU A 367 -2.43 -26.60 23.34
C LEU A 367 -2.24 -26.32 24.84
N LEU A 368 -1.82 -25.10 25.18
CA LEU A 368 -1.61 -24.69 26.57
C LEU A 368 -2.92 -24.70 27.35
N ASP A 369 -4.01 -24.19 26.76
CA ASP A 369 -5.33 -24.16 27.40
C ASP A 369 -5.83 -25.57 27.73
N ILE A 370 -5.65 -26.53 26.80
CA ILE A 370 -6.02 -27.94 27.03
C ILE A 370 -5.15 -28.56 28.12
N LEU A 371 -3.83 -28.35 28.08
CA LEU A 371 -2.92 -28.90 29.09
C LEU A 371 -3.21 -28.36 30.48
N ASP A 372 -3.54 -27.07 30.59
CA ASP A 372 -3.89 -26.44 31.85
C ASP A 372 -5.21 -27.00 32.41
N ALA A 373 -6.21 -27.17 31.56
CA ALA A 373 -7.46 -27.82 31.93
C ALA A 373 -7.23 -29.27 32.39
N MET A 374 -6.45 -30.05 31.66
CA MET A 374 -6.10 -31.41 32.07
C MET A 374 -5.39 -31.41 33.43
N LYS A 375 -4.40 -30.53 33.64
CA LYS A 375 -3.72 -30.42 34.93
C LYS A 375 -4.65 -30.07 36.10
N HIS A 376 -5.70 -29.27 35.85
CA HIS A 376 -6.64 -28.84 36.88
C HIS A 376 -7.70 -29.89 37.24
N TYR A 377 -8.06 -30.78 36.31
CA TYR A 377 -9.19 -31.71 36.46
C TYR A 377 -8.80 -33.19 36.48
N GLY A 378 -7.51 -33.50 36.65
CA GLY A 378 -6.93 -34.85 36.58
C GLY A 378 -6.00 -35.07 37.75
#